data_AF-A0A261S2Y8-F1
#
_entry.id   AF-A0A261S2Y8-F1
#
_cell.length_a   1.000
_cell.length_b   1.000
_cell.length_c   1.000
_cell.angle_alpha   90.00
_cell.angle_beta   90.00
_cell.angle_gamma   90.00
#
_symmetry.space_group_name_H-M   'P 1'
#
loop_
_entity.id
_entity.type
_entity.pdbx_description
1 polymer ?
#
loop_
_entity_poly.entity_id
_entity_poly.type
_entity_poly.pdbx_seq_one_letter_code
_entity_poly.pdbx_strand_id
1 'polypeptide(L)'
;MPNSQQPRLGGHILVDQLVAHGVKHVFCVPGESYLAVLDGLHDANIDVTVCRQEGGAAIMADAHGKLTGEPGICVVTRGPGASNALAGVHIAMQDSTPMILFVGQIERGMREREAFQEMDYRAVFGTQAKWVTEIDQVERIPELVSRAFHVATSGRPGPVVIALPEDMLVETAAVPDAPHYEVVESAPTPAQLAELEILLASAESPIAILGGTRWDAKAVAEFSAFAERFQLPVAVSFRRQMLFPADHPCFAGDVGIGLNPALLKRVAEADLVLLVGGRMSEMPSQSYTLFDIPVPRQKLVHVHPDSGELNRVYRANLAVNTSPIAFARTLKDLKAPSRTPWAVDTEAMHASYLKWSDPSAIKTAGALQMGQVMQYLEEHLPPDAIMTNGAGNYATWLHRFHRFQQYGTQLAPTSGSMGYGLPGAVGAKRVYPSRTVVCFAGDGCFLMHGQEFATAVQYALPIIVLVIDNGMYGTIRMHQERHYPGRISATELNNPDFAAYARAFGGHGERVETSEEFGPAFERAVASGRPAILHCLIDPEVITPATTLEKIRAAALQAKQ
;
A
#
# COMPACT_ATOMS: atom_id res chain seq x y z
N MET A 1 -20.51 -24.67 20.89
CA MET A 1 -20.37 -23.21 21.06
C MET A 1 -20.46 -22.93 22.54
N PRO A 2 -19.50 -22.25 23.18
CA PRO A 2 -19.68 -21.85 24.57
C PRO A 2 -20.81 -20.83 24.60
N ASN A 3 -21.89 -21.20 25.25
CA ASN A 3 -23.11 -20.42 25.42
C ASN A 3 -22.78 -19.28 26.39
N SER A 4 -22.59 -18.04 25.92
CA SER A 4 -22.39 -16.87 26.80
C SER A 4 -23.73 -16.50 27.46
N GLN A 5 -24.15 -17.29 28.45
CA GLN A 5 -25.35 -17.03 29.27
C GLN A 5 -25.15 -15.88 30.28
N GLN A 6 -23.94 -15.33 30.39
CA GLN A 6 -23.64 -14.22 31.29
C GLN A 6 -23.65 -12.89 30.53
N PRO A 7 -24.31 -11.85 31.07
CA PRO A 7 -24.22 -10.50 30.54
C PRO A 7 -22.77 -9.99 30.52
N ARG A 8 -22.35 -9.42 29.39
CA ARG A 8 -21.02 -8.81 29.17
C ARG A 8 -21.18 -7.35 28.80
N LEU A 9 -20.21 -6.50 29.17
CA LEU A 9 -20.18 -5.10 28.72
C LEU A 9 -20.08 -5.01 27.20
N GLY A 10 -20.68 -3.99 26.58
CA GLY A 10 -20.60 -3.78 25.13
C GLY A 10 -19.16 -3.70 24.62
N GLY A 11 -18.27 -3.00 25.32
CA GLY A 11 -16.84 -2.97 25.00
C GLY A 11 -16.18 -4.36 25.00
N HIS A 12 -16.58 -5.25 25.92
CA HIS A 12 -16.06 -6.62 26.00
C HIS A 12 -16.65 -7.50 24.90
N ILE A 13 -17.95 -7.38 24.63
CA ILE A 13 -18.59 -8.09 23.50
C ILE A 13 -17.90 -7.72 22.19
N LEU A 14 -17.56 -6.45 21.98
CA LEU A 14 -16.82 -6.01 20.80
C LEU A 14 -15.47 -6.71 20.69
N VAL A 15 -14.70 -6.75 21.78
CA VAL A 15 -13.38 -7.40 21.80
C VAL A 15 -13.51 -8.91 21.58
N ASP A 16 -14.50 -9.57 22.18
CA ASP A 16 -14.81 -10.98 21.93
C ASP A 16 -15.15 -11.23 20.46
N GLN A 17 -15.85 -10.31 19.79
CA GLN A 17 -16.07 -10.39 18.34
C GLN A 17 -14.77 -10.26 17.55
N LEU A 18 -13.85 -9.37 17.94
CA LEU A 18 -12.55 -9.26 17.26
C LEU A 18 -11.77 -10.56 17.39
N VAL A 19 -11.75 -11.18 18.57
CA VAL A 19 -11.14 -12.49 18.81
C VAL A 19 -11.82 -13.57 17.96
N ALA A 20 -13.16 -13.61 17.93
CA ALA A 20 -13.92 -14.57 17.14
C ALA A 20 -13.67 -14.44 15.62
N HIS A 21 -13.39 -13.24 15.14
CA HIS A 21 -12.98 -12.94 13.77
C HIS A 21 -11.47 -13.05 13.53
N GLY A 22 -10.70 -13.59 14.48
CA GLY A 22 -9.29 -13.92 14.31
C GLY A 22 -8.33 -12.74 14.36
N VAL A 23 -8.76 -11.58 14.87
CA VAL A 23 -7.90 -10.40 14.99
C VAL A 23 -6.74 -10.68 15.93
N LYS A 24 -5.52 -10.40 15.46
CA LYS A 24 -4.28 -10.53 16.24
C LYS A 24 -3.68 -9.19 16.65
N HIS A 25 -3.93 -8.13 15.87
CA HIS A 25 -3.34 -6.82 16.08
C HIS A 25 -4.41 -5.72 16.07
N VAL A 26 -4.31 -4.80 17.02
CA VAL A 26 -5.09 -3.56 17.07
C VAL A 26 -4.13 -2.39 17.16
N PHE A 27 -4.34 -1.38 16.33
CA PHE A 27 -3.58 -0.13 16.36
C PHE A 27 -4.49 0.98 16.90
N CYS A 28 -4.05 1.74 17.90
CA CYS A 28 -4.91 2.74 18.52
C CYS A 28 -4.18 3.97 19.05
N VAL A 29 -4.94 5.04 19.22
CA VAL A 29 -4.60 6.15 20.14
C VAL A 29 -5.69 6.17 21.22
N PRO A 30 -5.38 5.75 22.46
CA PRO A 30 -6.34 5.64 23.56
C PRO A 30 -7.17 6.91 23.77
N GLY A 31 -8.46 6.75 24.07
CA GLY A 31 -9.37 7.85 24.33
C GLY A 31 -10.48 7.49 25.31
N GLU A 32 -11.01 8.49 25.99
CA GLU A 32 -12.06 8.33 27.00
C GLU A 32 -13.38 7.77 26.44
N SER A 33 -13.68 8.04 25.16
CA SER A 33 -14.95 7.66 24.53
C SER A 33 -15.10 6.16 24.24
N TYR A 34 -14.09 5.34 24.54
CA TYR A 34 -14.13 3.89 24.34
C TYR A 34 -13.39 3.11 25.44
N LEU A 35 -13.35 3.63 26.68
CA LEU A 35 -12.67 2.99 27.80
C LEU A 35 -13.08 1.52 28.03
N ALA A 36 -14.35 1.17 27.85
CA ALA A 36 -14.81 -0.21 28.00
C ALA A 36 -14.21 -1.17 26.95
N VAL A 37 -13.81 -0.67 25.77
CA VAL A 37 -13.09 -1.47 24.78
C VAL A 37 -11.64 -1.66 25.20
N LEU A 38 -10.98 -0.62 25.74
CA LEU A 38 -9.63 -0.73 26.29
C LEU A 38 -9.58 -1.71 27.48
N ASP A 39 -10.60 -1.68 28.32
CA ASP A 39 -10.79 -2.62 29.42
C ASP A 39 -10.96 -4.06 28.91
N GLY A 40 -11.80 -4.28 27.89
CA GLY A 40 -11.94 -5.61 27.27
C GLY A 40 -10.65 -6.11 26.59
N LEU A 41 -9.86 -5.21 26.00
CA LEU A 41 -8.58 -5.54 25.35
C LEU A 41 -7.52 -5.99 26.36
N HIS A 42 -7.63 -5.61 27.65
CA HIS A 42 -6.66 -5.98 28.68
C HIS A 42 -6.53 -7.50 28.84
N ASP A 43 -7.65 -8.23 28.78
CA ASP A 43 -7.70 -9.68 28.98
C ASP A 43 -7.69 -10.48 27.66
N ALA A 44 -7.73 -9.79 26.52
CA ALA A 44 -7.79 -10.43 25.21
C ALA A 44 -6.41 -10.82 24.69
N ASN A 45 -6.34 -11.94 23.95
CA ASN A 45 -5.13 -12.35 23.24
C ASN A 45 -4.98 -11.56 21.91
N ILE A 46 -4.90 -10.23 22.02
CA ILE A 46 -4.73 -9.30 20.92
C ILE A 46 -3.54 -8.39 21.24
N ASP A 47 -2.59 -8.31 20.31
CA ASP A 47 -1.45 -7.43 20.41
C ASP A 47 -1.87 -5.97 20.12
N VAL A 48 -2.08 -5.20 21.18
CA VAL A 48 -2.40 -3.77 21.07
C VAL A 48 -1.12 -2.95 20.80
N THR A 49 -1.20 -2.03 19.85
CA THR A 49 -0.16 -1.06 19.51
C THR A 49 -0.69 0.35 19.75
N VAL A 50 -0.26 0.93 20.87
CA VAL A 50 -0.48 2.36 21.18
C VAL A 50 0.43 3.22 20.32
N CYS A 51 -0.16 3.99 19.41
CA CYS A 51 0.50 4.90 18.49
C CYS A 51 0.63 6.32 19.08
N ARG A 52 1.27 7.23 18.35
CA ARG A 52 1.37 8.65 18.75
C ARG A 52 0.33 9.53 18.09
N GLN A 53 -0.16 9.14 16.92
CA GLN A 53 -1.17 9.88 16.18
C GLN A 53 -2.07 8.94 15.35
N GLU A 54 -3.34 9.29 15.20
CA GLU A 54 -4.38 8.40 14.67
C GLU A 54 -4.25 8.08 13.18
N GLY A 55 -3.70 9.01 12.38
CA GLY A 55 -3.29 8.76 11.00
C GLY A 55 -2.19 7.71 10.92
N GLY A 56 -1.21 7.75 11.83
CA GLY A 56 -0.22 6.70 12.00
C GLY A 56 -0.84 5.34 12.33
N ALA A 57 -1.78 5.29 13.28
CA ALA A 57 -2.53 4.08 13.62
C ALA A 57 -3.35 3.52 12.44
N ALA A 58 -4.06 4.38 11.71
CA ALA A 58 -4.84 3.99 10.54
C ALA A 58 -3.94 3.48 9.39
N ILE A 59 -2.76 4.07 9.20
CA ILE A 59 -1.79 3.57 8.21
C ILE A 59 -1.21 2.22 8.63
N MET A 60 -0.94 1.98 9.92
CA MET A 60 -0.52 0.66 10.40
C MET A 60 -1.60 -0.41 10.16
N ALA A 61 -2.87 -0.06 10.36
CA ALA A 61 -4.00 -0.93 10.04
C ALA A 61 -4.11 -1.21 8.53
N ASP A 62 -3.97 -0.20 7.66
CA ASP A 62 -3.88 -0.41 6.20
C ASP A 62 -2.68 -1.33 5.83
N ALA A 63 -1.52 -1.12 6.44
CA ALA A 63 -0.35 -1.95 6.19
C ALA A 63 -0.61 -3.42 6.59
N HIS A 64 -1.28 -3.66 7.71
CA HIS A 64 -1.72 -5.00 8.10
C HIS A 64 -2.60 -5.61 7.01
N GLY A 65 -3.66 -4.92 6.58
CA GLY A 65 -4.59 -5.44 5.57
C GLY A 65 -3.96 -5.69 4.20
N LYS A 66 -2.94 -4.91 3.82
CA LYS A 66 -2.17 -5.15 2.58
C LYS A 66 -1.28 -6.39 2.66
N LEU A 67 -0.74 -6.68 3.84
CA LEU A 67 0.20 -7.77 4.06
C LEU A 67 -0.49 -9.13 4.28
N THR A 68 -1.65 -9.13 4.93
CA THR A 68 -2.35 -10.36 5.35
C THR A 68 -3.57 -10.65 4.51
N GLY A 69 -4.19 -9.62 3.91
CA GLY A 69 -5.52 -9.72 3.30
C GLY A 69 -6.66 -9.78 4.32
N GLU A 70 -6.36 -9.74 5.62
CA GLU A 70 -7.31 -9.68 6.73
C GLU A 70 -7.58 -8.22 7.11
N PRO A 71 -8.77 -7.84 7.60
CA PRO A 71 -9.03 -6.45 7.98
C PRO A 71 -8.08 -5.95 9.07
N GLY A 72 -7.33 -4.89 8.77
CA GLY A 72 -6.58 -4.17 9.79
C GLY A 72 -7.51 -3.40 10.72
N ILE A 73 -7.29 -3.49 12.02
CA ILE A 73 -8.15 -2.87 13.04
C ILE A 73 -7.51 -1.61 13.59
N CYS A 74 -8.22 -0.48 13.45
CA CYS A 74 -7.84 0.80 14.03
C CYS A 74 -8.92 1.25 15.03
N VAL A 75 -8.52 1.73 16.21
CA VAL A 75 -9.45 2.26 17.23
C VAL A 75 -9.01 3.66 17.63
N VAL A 76 -9.92 4.64 17.52
CA VAL A 76 -9.65 6.05 17.80
C VAL A 76 -10.79 6.69 18.58
N THR A 77 -10.50 7.84 19.19
CA THR A 77 -11.50 8.64 19.90
C THR A 77 -12.37 9.46 18.93
N ARG A 78 -13.39 10.11 19.48
CA ARG A 78 -14.34 11.01 18.78
C ARG A 78 -13.64 12.20 18.16
N GLY A 79 -14.36 12.94 17.31
CA GLY A 79 -13.96 14.25 16.82
C GLY A 79 -12.55 14.29 16.20
N PRO A 80 -11.54 14.86 16.91
CA PRO A 80 -10.17 14.92 16.42
C PRO A 80 -9.57 13.55 16.11
N GLY A 81 -9.88 12.50 16.88
CA GLY A 81 -9.32 11.16 16.64
C GLY A 81 -9.76 10.60 15.29
N ALA A 82 -11.06 10.63 15.04
CA ALA A 82 -11.64 10.26 13.76
C ALA A 82 -11.12 11.12 12.59
N SER A 83 -11.06 12.45 12.79
CA SER A 83 -10.57 13.39 11.77
C SER A 83 -9.12 13.12 11.39
N ASN A 84 -8.26 12.86 12.37
CA ASN A 84 -6.86 12.51 12.18
C ASN A 84 -6.67 11.16 11.46
N ALA A 85 -7.55 10.19 11.72
CA ALA A 85 -7.52 8.86 11.08
C ALA A 85 -7.95 8.87 9.61
N LEU A 86 -8.68 9.90 9.16
CA LEU A 86 -9.28 9.98 7.82
C LEU A 86 -8.28 9.76 6.69
N ALA A 87 -7.04 10.26 6.83
CA ALA A 87 -6.00 10.06 5.83
C ALA A 87 -5.71 8.56 5.58
N GLY A 88 -5.68 7.74 6.65
CA GLY A 88 -5.50 6.29 6.54
C GLY A 88 -6.72 5.60 5.92
N VAL A 89 -7.94 6.04 6.25
CA VAL A 89 -9.18 5.55 5.62
C VAL A 89 -9.15 5.81 4.11
N HIS A 90 -8.80 7.03 3.69
CA HIS A 90 -8.69 7.38 2.28
C HIS A 90 -7.67 6.49 1.53
N ILE A 91 -6.51 6.24 2.15
CA ILE A 91 -5.49 5.33 1.61
C ILE A 91 -6.07 3.93 1.42
N ALA A 92 -6.68 3.35 2.46
CA ALA A 92 -7.26 2.02 2.39
C ALA A 92 -8.35 1.92 1.31
N MET A 93 -9.19 2.94 1.15
CA MET A 93 -10.22 2.97 0.12
C MET A 93 -9.63 3.02 -1.29
N GLN A 94 -8.65 3.89 -1.53
CA GLN A 94 -8.03 4.02 -2.85
C GLN A 94 -7.22 2.78 -3.22
N ASP A 95 -6.51 2.19 -2.26
CA ASP A 95 -5.68 0.99 -2.44
C ASP A 95 -6.49 -0.30 -2.47
N SER A 96 -7.76 -0.25 -2.07
CA SER A 96 -8.66 -1.40 -1.93
C SER A 96 -8.19 -2.38 -0.85
N THR A 97 -7.82 -1.84 0.31
CA THR A 97 -7.33 -2.57 1.48
C THR A 97 -8.46 -2.84 2.46
N PRO A 98 -8.61 -4.09 2.97
CA PRO A 98 -9.55 -4.36 4.04
C PRO A 98 -9.10 -3.70 5.36
N MET A 99 -9.95 -2.86 5.93
CA MET A 99 -9.67 -2.14 7.18
C MET A 99 -10.98 -1.88 7.93
N ILE A 100 -10.96 -1.89 9.26
CA ILE A 100 -12.09 -1.46 10.09
C ILE A 100 -11.59 -0.40 11.06
N LEU A 101 -12.20 0.79 11.00
CA LEU A 101 -11.99 1.88 11.94
C LEU A 101 -13.15 1.91 12.93
N PHE A 102 -12.84 1.68 14.21
CA PHE A 102 -13.76 1.91 15.31
C PHE A 102 -13.51 3.31 15.89
N VAL A 103 -14.59 4.07 16.08
CA VAL A 103 -14.55 5.43 16.62
C VAL A 103 -15.38 5.47 17.89
N GLY A 104 -14.75 5.63 19.05
CA GLY A 104 -15.49 5.92 20.28
C GLY A 104 -16.20 7.26 20.14
N GLN A 105 -17.50 7.33 20.48
CA GLN A 105 -18.37 8.47 20.21
C GLN A 105 -19.01 9.02 21.48
N ILE A 106 -19.53 10.24 21.41
CA ILE A 106 -20.41 10.83 22.44
C ILE A 106 -21.55 9.88 22.85
N GLU A 107 -22.05 10.04 24.07
CA GLU A 107 -23.26 9.34 24.51
C GLU A 107 -24.47 9.66 23.63
N ARG A 108 -25.37 8.68 23.46
CA ARG A 108 -26.57 8.79 22.62
C ARG A 108 -27.46 10.00 23.00
N GLY A 109 -27.56 10.32 24.28
CA GLY A 109 -28.41 11.41 24.81
C GLY A 109 -27.93 12.83 24.49
N MET A 110 -26.67 12.99 24.09
CA MET A 110 -26.06 14.29 23.78
C MET A 110 -26.12 14.67 22.30
N ARG A 111 -26.58 13.77 21.44
CA ARG A 111 -26.62 13.97 19.99
C ARG A 111 -27.41 15.21 19.58
N GLU A 112 -26.96 15.83 18.49
CA GLU A 112 -27.56 17.01 17.86
C GLU A 112 -27.59 18.25 18.76
N ARG A 113 -26.71 18.28 19.78
CA ARG A 113 -26.58 19.42 20.71
C ARG A 113 -25.23 20.10 20.61
N GLU A 114 -24.44 19.79 19.59
CA GLU A 114 -23.05 20.26 19.45
C GLU A 114 -22.22 19.80 20.66
N ALA A 115 -22.36 18.52 21.00
CA ALA A 115 -21.63 17.95 22.11
C ALA A 115 -20.12 18.02 21.87
N PHE A 116 -19.33 17.98 22.95
CA PHE A 116 -17.88 18.07 22.86
C PHE A 116 -17.33 16.97 21.93
N GLN A 117 -16.67 17.40 20.84
CA GLN A 117 -16.10 16.52 19.80
C GLN A 117 -17.11 15.71 18.97
N GLU A 118 -18.38 16.13 18.93
CA GLU A 118 -19.43 15.52 18.09
C GLU A 118 -19.15 15.68 16.58
N MET A 119 -19.41 14.62 15.81
CA MET A 119 -19.37 14.61 14.34
C MET A 119 -20.42 13.66 13.78
N ASP A 120 -21.03 14.00 12.63
CA ASP A 120 -21.81 13.05 11.82
C ASP A 120 -20.85 12.19 10.99
N TYR A 121 -20.48 11.02 11.52
CA TYR A 121 -19.54 10.13 10.86
C TYR A 121 -20.07 9.56 9.54
N ARG A 122 -21.39 9.36 9.41
CA ARG A 122 -21.97 8.86 8.15
C ARG A 122 -21.78 9.87 7.03
N ALA A 123 -21.98 11.17 7.33
CA ALA A 123 -21.70 12.24 6.39
C ALA A 123 -20.20 12.39 6.10
N VAL A 124 -19.37 12.40 7.15
CA VAL A 124 -17.92 12.64 7.05
C VAL A 124 -17.20 11.55 6.26
N PHE A 125 -17.53 10.28 6.52
CA PHE A 125 -16.84 9.12 5.92
C PHE A 125 -17.60 8.48 4.76
N GLY A 126 -18.82 8.92 4.46
CA GLY A 126 -19.74 8.22 3.54
C GLY A 126 -19.22 7.99 2.12
N THR A 127 -18.30 8.83 1.64
CA THR A 127 -17.63 8.65 0.33
C THR A 127 -16.24 8.02 0.42
N GLN A 128 -15.73 7.87 1.64
CA GLN A 128 -14.36 7.43 1.92
C GLN A 128 -14.30 5.98 2.42
N ALA A 129 -15.44 5.36 2.71
CA ALA A 129 -15.54 3.99 3.21
C ALA A 129 -16.61 3.19 2.46
N LYS A 130 -16.48 1.86 2.44
CA LYS A 130 -17.48 0.95 1.86
C LYS A 130 -18.79 0.96 2.64
N TRP A 131 -18.68 1.15 3.94
CA TRP A 131 -19.83 1.23 4.84
C TRP A 131 -19.44 2.05 6.06
N VAL A 132 -20.34 2.94 6.45
CA VAL A 132 -20.23 3.71 7.68
C VAL A 132 -21.47 3.43 8.50
N THR A 133 -21.28 3.11 9.78
CA THR A 133 -22.40 2.91 10.70
C THR A 133 -22.08 3.34 12.12
N GLU A 134 -23.10 3.28 12.96
CA GLU A 134 -23.02 3.43 14.40
C GLU A 134 -23.75 2.22 15.03
N ILE A 135 -23.25 1.75 16.18
CA ILE A 135 -23.87 0.68 16.97
C ILE A 135 -24.57 1.31 18.17
N ASP A 136 -25.90 1.45 18.10
CA ASP A 136 -26.69 2.11 19.15
C ASP A 136 -27.28 1.15 20.19
N GLN A 137 -27.15 -0.16 19.97
CA GLN A 137 -27.72 -1.21 20.82
C GLN A 137 -26.65 -2.27 21.07
N VAL A 138 -26.37 -2.55 22.34
CA VAL A 138 -25.33 -3.49 22.76
C VAL A 138 -25.57 -4.90 22.22
N GLU A 139 -26.82 -5.33 22.06
CA GLU A 139 -27.18 -6.66 21.55
C GLU A 139 -26.80 -6.85 20.07
N ARG A 140 -26.61 -5.75 19.34
CA ARG A 140 -26.32 -5.76 17.89
C ARG A 140 -24.83 -5.76 17.57
N ILE A 141 -23.95 -5.71 18.56
CA ILE A 141 -22.50 -5.75 18.35
C ILE A 141 -22.08 -6.97 17.50
N PRO A 142 -22.49 -8.23 17.82
CA PRO A 142 -22.12 -9.38 17.00
C PRO A 142 -22.60 -9.30 15.55
N GLU A 143 -23.84 -8.84 15.33
CA GLU A 143 -24.43 -8.66 14.00
C GLU A 143 -23.61 -7.65 13.15
N LEU A 144 -23.38 -6.46 13.70
CA LEU A 144 -22.80 -5.35 12.97
C LEU A 144 -21.29 -5.50 12.77
N VAL A 145 -20.58 -6.07 13.75
CA VAL A 145 -19.15 -6.39 13.60
C VAL A 145 -18.97 -7.50 12.56
N SER A 146 -19.76 -8.58 12.61
CA SER A 146 -19.71 -9.63 11.58
C SER A 146 -19.94 -9.07 10.18
N ARG A 147 -20.96 -8.22 10.01
CA ARG A 147 -21.18 -7.52 8.74
C ARG A 147 -19.98 -6.67 8.32
N ALA A 148 -19.33 -5.98 9.26
CA ALA A 148 -18.16 -5.14 8.96
C ALA A 148 -17.01 -5.94 8.33
N PHE A 149 -16.70 -7.11 8.89
CA PHE A 149 -15.68 -8.01 8.33
C PHE A 149 -16.03 -8.48 6.91
N HIS A 150 -17.27 -8.90 6.67
CA HIS A 150 -17.72 -9.30 5.34
C HIS A 150 -17.69 -8.12 4.35
N VAL A 151 -18.09 -6.92 4.76
CA VAL A 151 -18.05 -5.72 3.89
C VAL A 151 -16.61 -5.31 3.60
N ALA A 152 -15.72 -5.33 4.59
CA ALA A 152 -14.33 -4.93 4.41
C ALA A 152 -13.58 -5.83 3.39
N THR A 153 -13.94 -7.12 3.30
CA THR A 153 -13.21 -8.13 2.50
C THR A 153 -13.89 -8.54 1.19
N SER A 154 -15.20 -8.36 1.06
CA SER A 154 -15.97 -8.77 -0.13
C SER A 154 -15.72 -7.90 -1.36
N GLY A 155 -15.85 -8.50 -2.56
CA GLY A 155 -15.68 -7.79 -3.83
C GLY A 155 -14.33 -7.05 -3.90
N ARG A 156 -14.35 -5.75 -4.21
CA ARG A 156 -13.22 -4.85 -3.97
C ARG A 156 -13.12 -4.58 -2.47
N PRO A 157 -12.03 -5.01 -1.77
CA PRO A 157 -11.88 -4.72 -0.35
C PRO A 157 -11.77 -3.21 -0.10
N GLY A 158 -12.03 -2.80 1.13
CA GLY A 158 -11.97 -1.39 1.50
C GLY A 158 -12.33 -1.15 2.97
N PRO A 159 -12.22 0.10 3.44
CA PRO A 159 -12.42 0.42 4.83
C PRO A 159 -13.89 0.44 5.22
N VAL A 160 -14.18 0.06 6.46
CA VAL A 160 -15.46 0.22 7.15
C VAL A 160 -15.23 1.13 8.36
N VAL A 161 -16.17 2.03 8.64
CA VAL A 161 -16.11 2.93 9.80
C VAL A 161 -17.31 2.67 10.71
N ILE A 162 -17.06 2.45 12.00
CA ILE A 162 -18.09 2.13 12.99
C ILE A 162 -17.93 3.03 14.20
N ALA A 163 -18.95 3.86 14.43
CA ALA A 163 -19.05 4.68 15.63
C ALA A 163 -19.64 3.87 16.81
N LEU A 164 -19.11 4.12 18.00
CA LEU A 164 -19.38 3.39 19.23
C LEU A 164 -19.76 4.39 20.33
N PRO A 165 -21.05 4.65 20.59
CA PRO A 165 -21.47 5.54 21.67
C PRO A 165 -20.95 5.05 23.02
N GLU A 166 -20.34 5.94 23.79
CA GLU A 166 -19.67 5.57 25.04
C GLU A 166 -20.63 4.96 26.09
N ASP A 167 -21.89 5.41 26.11
CA ASP A 167 -22.93 4.89 26.99
C ASP A 167 -23.39 3.50 26.55
N MET A 168 -23.43 3.21 25.26
CA MET A 168 -23.71 1.86 24.73
C MET A 168 -22.60 0.87 25.11
N LEU A 169 -21.33 1.31 25.11
CA LEU A 169 -20.20 0.43 25.41
C LEU A 169 -20.18 -0.08 26.87
N VAL A 170 -20.86 0.61 27.80
CA VAL A 170 -20.97 0.20 29.21
C VAL A 170 -22.29 -0.49 29.55
N GLU A 171 -23.22 -0.60 28.59
CA GLU A 171 -24.40 -1.46 28.73
C GLU A 171 -23.99 -2.94 28.72
N THR A 172 -24.80 -3.80 29.35
CA THR A 172 -24.55 -5.24 29.39
C THR A 172 -25.57 -6.02 28.59
N ALA A 173 -25.13 -7.02 27.82
CA ALA A 173 -26.02 -7.95 27.14
C ALA A 173 -25.52 -9.40 27.21
N ALA A 174 -26.46 -10.35 27.23
CA ALA A 174 -26.19 -11.78 27.07
C ALA A 174 -26.49 -12.18 25.62
N VAL A 175 -25.48 -12.06 24.76
CA VAL A 175 -25.58 -12.40 23.32
C VAL A 175 -24.52 -13.43 22.94
N PRO A 176 -24.82 -14.35 22.01
CA PRO A 176 -23.80 -15.24 21.45
C PRO A 176 -22.84 -14.47 20.55
N ASP A 177 -21.61 -14.98 20.43
CA ASP A 177 -20.65 -14.42 19.49
C ASP A 177 -20.97 -14.86 18.05
N ALA A 178 -20.74 -13.98 17.08
CA ALA A 178 -20.84 -14.37 15.67
C ALA A 178 -19.68 -15.30 15.30
N PRO A 179 -19.89 -16.26 14.38
CA PRO A 179 -18.80 -17.08 13.89
C PRO A 179 -17.80 -16.25 13.09
N HIS A 180 -16.59 -16.79 12.93
CA HIS A 180 -15.56 -16.24 12.06
C HIS A 180 -16.13 -15.95 10.65
N TYR A 181 -15.70 -14.84 10.03
CA TYR A 181 -16.22 -14.43 8.73
C TYR A 181 -15.64 -15.30 7.62
N GLU A 182 -16.35 -15.45 6.50
CA GLU A 182 -15.82 -16.14 5.33
C GLU A 182 -15.87 -15.23 4.11
N VAL A 183 -14.74 -15.16 3.39
CA VAL A 183 -14.66 -14.40 2.15
C VAL A 183 -15.33 -15.21 1.05
N VAL A 184 -16.41 -14.68 0.50
CA VAL A 184 -17.10 -15.30 -0.64
C VAL A 184 -16.33 -15.01 -1.93
N GLU A 185 -16.00 -16.07 -2.67
CA GLU A 185 -15.31 -15.99 -3.96
C GLU A 185 -16.20 -16.44 -5.12
N SER A 186 -16.13 -15.69 -6.22
CA SER A 186 -16.68 -16.08 -7.51
C SER A 186 -15.56 -16.63 -8.39
N ALA A 187 -15.83 -17.59 -9.26
CA ALA A 187 -14.88 -18.10 -10.23
C ALA A 187 -15.28 -17.72 -11.67
N PRO A 188 -14.33 -17.57 -12.61
CA PRO A 188 -14.63 -17.48 -14.04
C PRO A 188 -15.48 -18.65 -14.52
N THR A 189 -16.45 -18.38 -15.39
CA THR A 189 -17.23 -19.44 -16.03
C THR A 189 -16.39 -20.17 -17.10
N PRO A 190 -16.69 -21.43 -17.43
CA PRO A 190 -16.01 -22.14 -18.52
C PRO A 190 -16.07 -21.39 -19.86
N ALA A 191 -17.16 -20.67 -20.14
CA ALA A 191 -17.30 -19.87 -21.36
C ALA A 191 -16.33 -18.67 -21.37
N GLN A 192 -16.14 -17.98 -20.24
CA GLN A 192 -15.17 -16.89 -20.13
C GLN A 192 -13.73 -17.40 -20.28
N LEU A 193 -13.42 -18.58 -19.73
CA LEU A 193 -12.10 -19.20 -19.90
C LEU A 193 -11.85 -19.58 -21.36
N ALA A 194 -12.82 -20.18 -22.04
CA ALA A 194 -12.72 -20.50 -23.46
C ALA A 194 -12.54 -19.24 -24.33
N GLU A 195 -13.24 -18.15 -24.01
CA GLU A 195 -13.07 -16.87 -24.71
C GLU A 195 -11.69 -16.27 -24.48
N LEU A 196 -11.15 -16.36 -23.25
CA LEU A 196 -9.78 -15.95 -22.94
C LEU A 196 -8.75 -16.77 -23.74
N GLU A 197 -8.92 -18.09 -23.86
CA GLU A 197 -8.05 -18.93 -24.70
C GLU A 197 -8.07 -18.47 -26.16
N ILE A 198 -9.25 -18.19 -26.72
CA ILE A 198 -9.39 -17.71 -28.11
C ILE A 198 -8.67 -16.37 -28.29
N LEU A 199 -8.86 -15.44 -27.35
CA LEU A 199 -8.21 -14.13 -27.40
C LEU A 199 -6.69 -14.24 -27.34
N LEU A 200 -6.16 -15.04 -26.41
CA LEU A 200 -4.71 -15.26 -26.28
C LEU A 200 -4.12 -15.99 -27.49
N ALA A 201 -4.80 -17.01 -28.01
CA ALA A 201 -4.34 -17.78 -29.16
C ALA A 201 -4.34 -16.97 -30.47
N SER A 202 -5.15 -15.91 -30.55
CA SER A 202 -5.25 -15.02 -31.71
C SER A 202 -4.39 -13.77 -31.59
N ALA A 203 -3.71 -13.56 -30.47
CA ALA A 203 -2.88 -12.39 -30.25
C ALA A 203 -1.52 -12.52 -30.94
N GLU A 204 -0.94 -11.40 -31.33
CA GLU A 204 0.44 -11.31 -31.84
C GLU A 204 1.35 -10.61 -30.82
N SER A 205 0.80 -9.70 -30.01
CA SER A 205 1.53 -8.86 -29.05
C SER A 205 0.76 -8.67 -27.72
N PRO A 206 0.39 -9.76 -27.01
CA PRO A 206 -0.35 -9.67 -25.76
C PRO A 206 0.54 -9.20 -24.60
N ILE A 207 -0.03 -8.54 -23.59
CA ILE A 207 0.65 -8.22 -22.33
C ILE A 207 -0.31 -8.36 -21.15
N ALA A 208 0.17 -8.91 -20.04
CA ALA A 208 -0.56 -8.89 -18.77
C ALA A 208 -0.14 -7.67 -17.92
N ILE A 209 -1.09 -7.02 -17.26
CA ILE A 209 -0.84 -5.98 -16.27
C ILE A 209 -1.53 -6.37 -14.96
N LEU A 210 -0.73 -6.68 -13.94
CA LEU A 210 -1.22 -7.10 -12.62
C LEU A 210 -1.34 -5.90 -11.68
N GLY A 211 -2.46 -5.77 -11.00
CA GLY A 211 -2.68 -4.69 -10.04
C GLY A 211 -3.72 -5.04 -8.98
N GLY A 212 -4.13 -4.03 -8.22
CA GLY A 212 -5.18 -4.17 -7.20
C GLY A 212 -4.75 -4.98 -5.98
N THR A 213 -5.73 -5.64 -5.38
CA THR A 213 -5.61 -6.46 -4.15
C THR A 213 -6.31 -7.80 -4.35
N ARG A 214 -6.45 -8.60 -3.29
CA ARG A 214 -6.91 -10.00 -3.33
C ARG A 214 -5.99 -10.91 -4.14
N TRP A 215 -4.70 -10.80 -3.82
CA TRP A 215 -3.62 -11.68 -4.21
C TRP A 215 -3.09 -12.38 -2.96
N ASP A 216 -2.48 -13.55 -3.13
CA ASP A 216 -1.64 -14.20 -2.12
C ASP A 216 -0.41 -14.79 -2.84
N ALA A 217 0.56 -15.32 -2.07
CA ALA A 217 1.77 -15.89 -2.64
C ALA A 217 1.48 -17.05 -3.61
N LYS A 218 0.39 -17.81 -3.36
CA LYS A 218 -0.01 -18.92 -4.22
C LYS A 218 -0.58 -18.44 -5.55
N ALA A 219 -1.42 -17.41 -5.54
CA ALA A 219 -1.99 -16.79 -6.74
C ALA A 219 -0.89 -16.15 -7.60
N VAL A 220 0.11 -15.51 -6.98
CA VAL A 220 1.30 -15.01 -7.70
C VAL A 220 2.04 -16.16 -8.36
N ALA A 221 2.32 -17.25 -7.64
CA ALA A 221 2.99 -18.42 -8.20
C ALA A 221 2.19 -19.11 -9.33
N GLU A 222 0.88 -19.26 -9.16
CA GLU A 222 -0.04 -19.80 -10.17
C GLU A 222 -0.06 -18.92 -11.44
N PHE A 223 -0.06 -17.59 -11.26
CA PHE A 223 0.03 -16.66 -12.38
C PHE A 223 1.41 -16.68 -13.05
N SER A 224 2.51 -16.77 -12.29
CA SER A 224 3.86 -16.93 -12.84
C SER A 224 3.98 -18.20 -13.68
N ALA A 225 3.47 -19.34 -13.19
CA ALA A 225 3.44 -20.58 -13.96
C ALA A 225 2.58 -20.44 -15.23
N PHE A 226 1.47 -19.68 -15.19
CA PHE A 226 0.69 -19.37 -16.38
C PHE A 226 1.48 -18.52 -17.38
N ALA A 227 2.12 -17.44 -16.91
CA ALA A 227 2.92 -16.56 -17.74
C ALA A 227 4.08 -17.33 -18.42
N GLU A 228 4.76 -18.22 -17.70
CA GLU A 228 5.82 -19.07 -18.24
C GLU A 228 5.30 -20.00 -19.36
N ARG A 229 4.19 -20.73 -19.12
CA ARG A 229 3.60 -21.64 -20.12
C ARG A 229 3.16 -20.91 -21.39
N PHE A 230 2.70 -19.67 -21.27
CA PHE A 230 2.25 -18.86 -22.39
C PHE A 230 3.36 -17.94 -22.93
N GLN A 231 4.55 -17.96 -22.31
CA GLN A 231 5.64 -17.01 -22.55
C GLN A 231 5.13 -15.56 -22.59
N LEU A 232 4.16 -15.22 -21.73
CA LEU A 232 3.41 -13.97 -21.76
C LEU A 232 4.19 -12.89 -21.01
N PRO A 233 4.47 -11.71 -21.62
CA PRO A 233 5.12 -10.64 -20.89
C PRO A 233 4.17 -10.09 -19.83
N VAL A 234 4.68 -9.90 -18.62
CA VAL A 234 3.92 -9.45 -17.46
C VAL A 234 4.51 -8.17 -16.92
N ALA A 235 3.67 -7.14 -16.89
CA ALA A 235 3.93 -5.92 -16.16
C ALA A 235 3.07 -5.84 -14.90
N VAL A 236 3.47 -4.97 -13.98
CA VAL A 236 2.76 -4.71 -12.72
C VAL A 236 2.37 -3.25 -12.64
N SER A 237 1.25 -2.95 -12.01
CA SER A 237 0.76 -1.59 -11.88
C SER A 237 1.56 -0.80 -10.84
N PHE A 238 1.44 0.53 -10.87
CA PHE A 238 2.02 1.45 -9.89
C PHE A 238 1.84 0.94 -8.44
N ARG A 239 2.96 0.79 -7.72
CA ARG A 239 3.02 0.32 -6.32
C ARG A 239 2.43 -1.07 -6.10
N ARG A 240 2.59 -1.97 -7.08
CA ARG A 240 2.17 -3.38 -7.02
C ARG A 240 3.26 -4.32 -7.55
N GLN A 241 4.53 -3.97 -7.32
CA GLN A 241 5.68 -4.67 -7.90
C GLN A 241 5.86 -6.08 -7.36
N MET A 242 5.40 -6.34 -6.13
CA MET A 242 5.40 -7.67 -5.51
C MET A 242 4.39 -8.67 -6.11
N LEU A 243 3.60 -8.27 -7.11
CA LEU A 243 2.61 -9.16 -7.75
C LEU A 243 3.20 -10.07 -8.83
N PHE A 244 4.47 -9.89 -9.18
CA PHE A 244 5.19 -10.80 -10.08
C PHE A 244 6.69 -10.75 -9.77
N PRO A 245 7.39 -11.90 -9.63
CA PRO A 245 8.81 -11.90 -9.27
C PRO A 245 9.66 -11.17 -10.32
N ALA A 246 10.43 -10.17 -9.89
CA ALA A 246 11.21 -9.32 -10.78
C ALA A 246 12.34 -10.05 -11.53
N ASP A 247 12.78 -11.20 -11.03
CA ASP A 247 13.79 -12.08 -11.61
C ASP A 247 13.21 -13.11 -12.60
N HIS A 248 11.87 -13.19 -12.71
CA HIS A 248 11.23 -14.11 -13.63
C HIS A 248 11.40 -13.66 -15.10
N PRO A 249 11.74 -14.57 -16.05
CA PRO A 249 12.02 -14.21 -17.45
C PRO A 249 10.87 -13.52 -18.20
N CYS A 250 9.64 -13.67 -17.73
CA CYS A 250 8.46 -12.98 -18.28
C CYS A 250 8.22 -11.58 -17.70
N PHE A 251 8.97 -11.14 -16.68
CA PHE A 251 8.74 -9.84 -16.06
C PHE A 251 9.23 -8.69 -16.95
N ALA A 252 8.32 -7.79 -17.32
CA ALA A 252 8.57 -6.67 -18.21
C ALA A 252 8.80 -5.33 -17.48
N GLY A 253 8.54 -5.27 -16.17
CA GLY A 253 8.68 -4.06 -15.33
C GLY A 253 7.33 -3.53 -14.81
N ASP A 254 7.36 -2.33 -14.23
CA ASP A 254 6.19 -1.68 -13.63
C ASP A 254 5.65 -0.52 -14.46
N VAL A 255 4.33 -0.45 -14.63
CA VAL A 255 3.59 0.63 -15.29
C VAL A 255 3.18 1.67 -14.24
N GLY A 256 4.03 2.66 -14.04
CA GLY A 256 3.84 3.73 -13.06
C GLY A 256 4.49 5.05 -13.45
N ILE A 257 4.96 5.80 -12.45
CA ILE A 257 5.66 7.07 -12.64
C ILE A 257 7.09 6.79 -13.13
N GLY A 258 7.51 7.46 -14.21
CA GLY A 258 8.86 7.27 -14.75
C GLY A 258 9.07 5.89 -15.39
N LEU A 259 8.02 5.39 -16.05
CA LEU A 259 7.97 4.12 -16.77
C LEU A 259 9.14 3.92 -17.74
N ASN A 260 9.68 2.70 -17.81
CA ASN A 260 10.62 2.30 -18.85
C ASN A 260 10.03 2.61 -20.25
N PRO A 261 10.69 3.45 -21.08
CA PRO A 261 10.18 3.82 -22.39
C PRO A 261 9.88 2.64 -23.33
N ALA A 262 10.65 1.54 -23.22
CA ALA A 262 10.39 0.33 -24.00
C ALA A 262 9.07 -0.34 -23.58
N LEU A 263 8.82 -0.44 -22.27
CA LEU A 263 7.56 -0.96 -21.74
C LEU A 263 6.38 -0.05 -22.09
N LEU A 264 6.55 1.28 -21.99
CA LEU A 264 5.52 2.25 -22.40
C LEU A 264 5.07 2.02 -23.84
N LYS A 265 6.04 1.94 -24.77
CA LYS A 265 5.78 1.66 -26.18
C LYS A 265 5.07 0.32 -26.36
N ARG A 266 5.55 -0.72 -25.66
CA ARG A 266 5.00 -2.07 -25.75
C ARG A 266 3.55 -2.17 -25.28
N VAL A 267 3.17 -1.46 -24.22
CA VAL A 267 1.77 -1.41 -23.75
C VAL A 267 0.90 -0.61 -24.73
N ALA A 268 1.41 0.50 -25.27
CA ALA A 268 0.69 1.30 -26.26
C ALA A 268 0.41 0.53 -27.56
N GLU A 269 1.35 -0.30 -28.00
CA GLU A 269 1.28 -1.08 -29.24
C GLU A 269 0.72 -2.50 -29.07
N ALA A 270 0.39 -2.93 -27.84
CA ALA A 270 -0.19 -4.24 -27.60
C ALA A 270 -1.50 -4.42 -28.36
N ASP A 271 -1.78 -5.61 -28.89
CA ASP A 271 -3.07 -5.91 -29.52
C ASP A 271 -4.08 -6.50 -28.52
N LEU A 272 -3.58 -7.07 -27.42
CA LEU A 272 -4.35 -7.62 -26.31
C LEU A 272 -3.72 -7.22 -24.96
N VAL A 273 -4.54 -6.68 -24.06
CA VAL A 273 -4.16 -6.40 -22.68
C VAL A 273 -5.01 -7.27 -21.73
N LEU A 274 -4.33 -8.07 -20.90
CA LEU A 274 -4.94 -8.79 -19.79
C LEU A 274 -4.71 -8.00 -18.49
N LEU A 275 -5.71 -7.22 -18.08
CA LEU A 275 -5.67 -6.43 -16.85
C LEU A 275 -6.30 -7.22 -15.70
N VAL A 276 -5.50 -7.61 -14.70
CA VAL A 276 -5.95 -8.45 -13.57
C VAL A 276 -5.85 -7.68 -12.27
N GLY A 277 -6.99 -7.49 -11.60
CA GLY A 277 -7.12 -6.79 -10.32
C GLY A 277 -6.95 -5.26 -10.40
N GLY A 278 -6.34 -4.75 -11.47
CA GLY A 278 -6.15 -3.32 -11.70
C GLY A 278 -7.40 -2.61 -12.28
N ARG A 279 -7.40 -1.28 -12.19
CA ARG A 279 -8.43 -0.39 -12.78
C ARG A 279 -7.89 0.48 -13.91
N MET A 280 -6.60 0.35 -14.22
CA MET A 280 -5.85 1.25 -15.10
C MET A 280 -6.12 2.73 -14.79
N SER A 281 -5.97 3.09 -13.50
CA SER A 281 -6.14 4.46 -13.00
C SER A 281 -5.07 5.41 -13.55
N GLU A 282 -5.17 6.70 -13.21
CA GLU A 282 -4.32 7.77 -13.73
C GLU A 282 -2.82 7.43 -13.89
N MET A 283 -2.17 6.89 -12.84
CA MET A 283 -0.74 6.61 -12.89
C MET A 283 -0.38 5.52 -13.92
N PRO A 284 -0.91 4.28 -13.83
CA PRO A 284 -0.60 3.26 -14.84
C PRO A 284 -1.11 3.61 -16.24
N SER A 285 -2.22 4.36 -16.38
CA SER A 285 -2.73 4.81 -17.68
C SER A 285 -1.99 5.99 -18.30
N GLN A 286 -0.95 6.50 -17.62
CA GLN A 286 -0.19 7.68 -18.04
C GLN A 286 -1.13 8.88 -18.26
N SER A 287 -1.88 9.24 -17.22
CA SER A 287 -2.93 10.27 -17.26
C SER A 287 -4.01 9.98 -18.30
N TYR A 288 -4.44 8.72 -18.38
CA TYR A 288 -5.49 8.23 -19.29
C TYR A 288 -5.17 8.39 -20.78
N THR A 289 -3.89 8.48 -21.13
CA THR A 289 -3.44 8.63 -22.54
C THR A 289 -3.07 7.31 -23.20
N LEU A 290 -2.81 6.27 -22.40
CA LEU A 290 -2.32 4.99 -22.93
C LEU A 290 -3.42 4.18 -23.65
N PHE A 291 -4.67 4.29 -23.17
CA PHE A 291 -5.85 3.64 -23.74
C PHE A 291 -6.91 4.69 -24.06
N ASP A 292 -7.55 4.56 -25.23
CA ASP A 292 -8.70 5.39 -25.60
C ASP A 292 -9.90 5.12 -24.65
N ILE A 293 -10.70 6.17 -24.39
CA ILE A 293 -11.89 6.12 -23.55
C ILE A 293 -13.14 6.41 -24.40
N PRO A 294 -14.23 5.63 -24.28
CA PRO A 294 -14.39 4.46 -23.40
C PRO A 294 -13.93 3.16 -24.06
N VAL A 295 -13.56 3.15 -25.34
CA VAL A 295 -13.21 1.92 -26.08
C VAL A 295 -11.71 1.94 -26.38
N PRO A 296 -10.89 1.14 -25.67
CA PRO A 296 -9.47 1.00 -25.98
C PRO A 296 -9.26 0.53 -27.42
N ARG A 297 -8.12 0.91 -28.01
CA ARG A 297 -7.70 0.39 -29.33
C ARG A 297 -7.28 -1.07 -29.24
N GLN A 298 -6.65 -1.42 -28.11
CA GLN A 298 -6.28 -2.78 -27.75
C GLN A 298 -7.53 -3.57 -27.40
N LYS A 299 -7.52 -4.89 -27.66
CA LYS A 299 -8.51 -5.76 -27.02
C LYS A 299 -8.22 -5.78 -25.51
N LEU A 300 -9.23 -5.59 -24.69
CA LEU A 300 -9.09 -5.57 -23.23
C LEU A 300 -9.82 -6.76 -22.61
N VAL A 301 -9.07 -7.60 -21.89
CA VAL A 301 -9.61 -8.52 -20.89
C VAL A 301 -9.47 -7.87 -19.52
N HIS A 302 -10.58 -7.62 -18.84
CA HIS A 302 -10.58 -6.96 -17.53
C HIS A 302 -11.12 -7.91 -16.46
N VAL A 303 -10.23 -8.37 -15.59
CA VAL A 303 -10.55 -9.22 -14.45
C VAL A 303 -10.55 -8.36 -13.19
N HIS A 304 -11.68 -8.24 -12.50
CA HIS A 304 -11.79 -7.40 -11.31
C HIS A 304 -12.84 -7.94 -10.33
N PRO A 305 -12.59 -7.89 -9.00
CA PRO A 305 -13.50 -8.48 -8.02
C PRO A 305 -14.79 -7.67 -7.78
N ASP A 306 -14.82 -6.40 -8.17
CA ASP A 306 -16.01 -5.54 -8.11
C ASP A 306 -16.58 -5.32 -9.52
N SER A 307 -17.86 -5.66 -9.67
CA SER A 307 -18.60 -5.51 -10.92
C SER A 307 -18.84 -4.04 -11.29
N GLY A 308 -18.83 -3.13 -10.31
CA GLY A 308 -18.96 -1.69 -10.53
C GLY A 308 -17.74 -1.04 -11.19
N GLU A 309 -16.58 -1.70 -11.20
CA GLU A 309 -15.38 -1.21 -11.89
C GLU A 309 -15.25 -1.74 -13.32
N LEU A 310 -15.88 -2.88 -13.62
CA LEU A 310 -15.89 -3.44 -14.97
C LEU A 310 -16.70 -2.52 -15.90
N ASN A 311 -16.12 -2.14 -17.05
CA ASN A 311 -16.72 -1.23 -18.01
C ASN A 311 -17.02 0.19 -17.50
N ARG A 312 -16.49 0.59 -16.33
CA ARG A 312 -16.73 1.91 -15.76
C ARG A 312 -16.02 3.04 -16.52
N VAL A 313 -14.75 2.81 -16.88
CA VAL A 313 -13.91 3.75 -17.66
C VAL A 313 -13.64 3.18 -19.05
N TYR A 314 -13.15 1.94 -19.09
CA TYR A 314 -12.80 1.22 -20.31
C TYR A 314 -13.76 0.06 -20.51
N ARG A 315 -14.43 0.03 -21.66
CA ARG A 315 -15.25 -1.10 -22.09
C ARG A 315 -14.33 -2.27 -22.47
N ALA A 316 -14.37 -3.33 -21.68
CA ALA A 316 -13.63 -4.54 -21.95
C ALA A 316 -14.29 -5.35 -23.09
N ASN A 317 -13.47 -6.05 -23.86
CA ASN A 317 -13.94 -7.09 -24.78
C ASN A 317 -14.41 -8.31 -24.00
N LEU A 318 -13.68 -8.66 -22.93
CA LEU A 318 -14.04 -9.71 -21.98
C LEU A 318 -13.94 -9.16 -20.56
N ALA A 319 -15.07 -9.06 -19.86
CA ALA A 319 -15.12 -8.66 -18.45
C ALA A 319 -15.36 -9.90 -17.57
N VAL A 320 -14.51 -10.10 -16.56
CA VAL A 320 -14.59 -11.26 -15.66
C VAL A 320 -14.64 -10.78 -14.21
N ASN A 321 -15.78 -11.01 -13.55
CA ASN A 321 -15.99 -10.58 -12.16
C ASN A 321 -15.54 -11.64 -11.16
N THR A 322 -14.27 -11.58 -10.74
CA THR A 322 -13.64 -12.53 -9.83
C THR A 322 -12.40 -11.90 -9.17
N SER A 323 -11.92 -12.44 -8.05
CA SER A 323 -10.61 -12.05 -7.50
C SER A 323 -9.47 -12.51 -8.41
N PRO A 324 -8.31 -11.84 -8.32
CA PRO A 324 -7.06 -12.41 -8.80
C PRO A 324 -6.76 -13.80 -8.22
N ILE A 325 -7.01 -14.06 -6.92
CA ILE A 325 -6.86 -15.40 -6.32
C ILE A 325 -7.69 -16.46 -7.06
N ALA A 326 -8.99 -16.23 -7.24
CA ALA A 326 -9.86 -17.20 -7.90
C ALA A 326 -9.55 -17.31 -9.39
N PHE A 327 -9.21 -16.21 -10.06
CA PHE A 327 -8.76 -16.22 -11.45
C PHE A 327 -7.48 -17.05 -11.63
N ALA A 328 -6.43 -16.80 -10.85
CA ALA A 328 -5.15 -17.48 -10.94
C ALA A 328 -5.29 -19.01 -10.81
N ARG A 329 -6.15 -19.48 -9.90
CA ARG A 329 -6.44 -20.91 -9.69
C ARG A 329 -7.01 -21.61 -10.92
N THR A 330 -7.72 -20.88 -11.79
CA THR A 330 -8.31 -21.43 -13.02
C THR A 330 -7.33 -21.42 -14.20
N LEU A 331 -6.24 -20.65 -14.12
CA LEU A 331 -5.29 -20.51 -15.24
C LEU A 331 -4.55 -21.80 -15.59
N LYS A 332 -4.43 -22.73 -14.64
CA LYS A 332 -3.83 -24.06 -14.87
C LYS A 332 -4.59 -24.90 -15.90
N ASP A 333 -5.90 -24.65 -16.05
CA ASP A 333 -6.77 -25.40 -16.94
C ASP A 333 -6.73 -24.88 -18.39
N LEU A 334 -6.13 -23.70 -18.59
CA LEU A 334 -5.96 -23.10 -19.91
C LEU A 334 -4.83 -23.79 -20.69
N LYS A 335 -5.10 -24.07 -21.97
CA LYS A 335 -4.12 -24.66 -22.89
C LYS A 335 -3.30 -23.55 -23.55
N ALA A 336 -1.98 -23.63 -23.40
CA ALA A 336 -1.07 -22.74 -24.12
C ALA A 336 -1.23 -22.91 -25.64
N PRO A 337 -1.18 -21.82 -26.43
CA PRO A 337 -1.24 -21.92 -27.88
C PRO A 337 -0.03 -22.67 -28.42
N SER A 338 -0.17 -23.35 -29.56
CA SER A 338 0.93 -24.08 -30.21
C SER A 338 2.06 -23.16 -30.70
N ARG A 339 1.78 -21.86 -30.80
CA ARG A 339 2.73 -20.82 -31.20
C ARG A 339 2.50 -19.58 -30.34
N THR A 340 3.58 -18.98 -29.91
CA THR A 340 3.66 -17.76 -29.10
C THR A 340 4.52 -16.73 -29.86
N PRO A 341 3.95 -15.99 -30.84
CA PRO A 341 4.70 -15.02 -31.65
C PRO A 341 5.48 -13.98 -30.82
N TRP A 342 4.99 -13.69 -29.62
CA TRP A 342 5.55 -12.73 -28.67
C TRP A 342 6.67 -13.28 -27.76
N ALA A 343 7.05 -14.56 -27.87
CA ALA A 343 8.04 -15.16 -26.97
C ALA A 343 9.40 -14.42 -26.99
N VAL A 344 9.89 -14.11 -28.19
CA VAL A 344 11.15 -13.35 -28.37
C VAL A 344 11.02 -11.93 -27.82
N ASP A 345 9.88 -11.29 -28.01
CA ASP A 345 9.59 -9.96 -27.46
C ASP A 345 9.55 -9.99 -25.93
N THR A 346 9.05 -11.07 -25.33
CA THR A 346 9.02 -11.25 -23.87
C THR A 346 10.42 -11.27 -23.27
N GLU A 347 11.33 -12.05 -23.85
CA GLU A 347 12.74 -12.07 -23.46
C GLU A 347 13.39 -10.69 -23.63
N ALA A 348 13.09 -10.00 -24.74
CA ALA A 348 13.58 -8.65 -25.00
C ALA A 348 13.06 -7.62 -23.98
N MET A 349 11.80 -7.72 -23.56
CA MET A 349 11.21 -6.87 -22.53
C MET A 349 11.86 -7.11 -21.17
N HIS A 350 12.14 -8.36 -20.80
CA HIS A 350 12.85 -8.65 -19.56
C HIS A 350 14.29 -8.13 -19.58
N ALA A 351 15.02 -8.32 -20.69
CA ALA A 351 16.35 -7.73 -20.87
C ALA A 351 16.32 -6.19 -20.79
N SER A 352 15.29 -5.56 -21.36
CA SER A 352 15.07 -4.12 -21.25
C SER A 352 14.84 -3.69 -19.80
N TYR A 353 14.03 -4.42 -19.03
CA TYR A 353 13.82 -4.18 -17.60
C TYR A 353 15.11 -4.29 -16.81
N LEU A 354 15.90 -5.36 -17.00
CA LEU A 354 17.17 -5.54 -16.29
C LEU A 354 18.15 -4.39 -16.57
N LYS A 355 18.24 -3.93 -17.82
CA LYS A 355 19.05 -2.76 -18.18
C LYS A 355 18.50 -1.47 -17.60
N TRP A 356 17.19 -1.29 -17.58
CA TRP A 356 16.54 -0.07 -17.07
C TRP A 356 16.70 0.08 -15.54
N SER A 357 16.68 -1.05 -14.84
CA SER A 357 16.77 -1.19 -13.38
C SER A 357 18.19 -1.44 -12.86
N ASP A 358 19.23 -1.30 -13.69
CA ASP A 358 20.62 -1.39 -13.26
C ASP A 358 21.07 -0.05 -12.63
N PRO A 359 21.37 -0.01 -11.32
CA PRO A 359 21.81 1.22 -10.67
C PRO A 359 23.30 1.55 -10.90
N SER A 360 24.12 0.61 -11.37
CA SER A 360 25.58 0.75 -11.43
C SER A 360 26.06 1.87 -12.35
N ALA A 361 25.29 2.14 -13.40
CA ALA A 361 25.56 3.19 -14.38
C ALA A 361 25.07 4.58 -13.94
N ILE A 362 24.32 4.69 -12.85
CA ILE A 362 23.72 5.95 -12.40
C ILE A 362 24.75 6.76 -11.62
N LYS A 363 24.99 8.00 -12.08
CA LYS A 363 25.82 8.99 -11.41
C LYS A 363 24.99 10.23 -11.10
N THR A 364 25.07 10.69 -9.86
CA THR A 364 24.33 11.85 -9.35
C THR A 364 25.30 12.93 -8.86
N ALA A 365 24.81 14.15 -8.66
CA ALA A 365 25.57 15.17 -7.93
C ALA A 365 25.76 14.75 -6.45
N GLY A 366 26.73 15.36 -5.78
CA GLY A 366 27.04 15.09 -4.36
C GLY A 366 27.98 13.91 -4.10
N ALA A 367 28.42 13.78 -2.85
CA ALA A 367 29.32 12.71 -2.41
C ALA A 367 28.59 11.37 -2.17
N LEU A 368 27.35 11.40 -1.67
CA LEU A 368 26.50 10.22 -1.56
C LEU A 368 25.81 9.93 -2.89
N GLN A 369 26.23 8.84 -3.55
CA GLN A 369 25.66 8.38 -4.81
C GLN A 369 24.49 7.43 -4.57
N MET A 370 23.27 7.85 -4.91
CA MET A 370 22.07 7.02 -4.73
C MET A 370 22.08 5.72 -5.54
N GLY A 371 22.77 5.69 -6.69
CA GLY A 371 22.98 4.43 -7.43
C GLY A 371 23.74 3.39 -6.60
N GLN A 372 24.79 3.81 -5.87
CA GLN A 372 25.56 2.91 -5.01
C GLN A 372 24.77 2.48 -3.76
N VAL A 373 23.95 3.39 -3.20
CA VAL A 373 23.01 3.06 -2.11
C VAL A 373 22.05 1.95 -2.55
N MET A 374 21.42 2.10 -3.72
CA MET A 374 20.50 1.08 -4.24
C MET A 374 21.22 -0.22 -4.58
N GLN A 375 22.41 -0.16 -5.18
CA GLN A 375 23.23 -1.34 -5.45
C GLN A 375 23.54 -2.12 -4.16
N TYR A 376 23.96 -1.41 -3.11
CA TYR A 376 24.24 -2.04 -1.82
C TYR A 376 23.00 -2.74 -1.26
N LEU A 377 21.83 -2.09 -1.31
CA LEU A 377 20.57 -2.69 -0.86
C LEU A 377 20.22 -3.96 -1.64
N GLU A 378 20.38 -3.96 -2.97
CA GLU A 378 20.12 -5.15 -3.80
C GLU A 378 21.06 -6.32 -3.50
N GLU A 379 22.31 -6.04 -3.10
CA GLU A 379 23.31 -7.06 -2.79
C GLU A 379 23.13 -7.66 -1.37
N HIS A 380 22.51 -6.93 -0.44
CA HIS A 380 22.51 -7.27 0.99
C HIS A 380 21.12 -7.53 1.60
N LEU A 381 20.04 -7.06 0.96
CA LEU A 381 18.70 -7.32 1.47
C LEU A 381 18.25 -8.76 1.13
N PRO A 382 17.59 -9.46 2.07
CA PRO A 382 17.01 -10.75 1.75
C PRO A 382 15.84 -10.59 0.76
N PRO A 383 15.53 -11.60 -0.07
CA PRO A 383 14.42 -11.57 -1.03
C PRO A 383 13.04 -11.30 -0.41
N ASP A 384 12.90 -11.57 0.89
CA ASP A 384 11.70 -11.34 1.67
C ASP A 384 11.76 -10.04 2.50
N ALA A 385 12.69 -9.11 2.22
CA ALA A 385 12.67 -7.80 2.85
C ALA A 385 11.37 -7.05 2.52
N ILE A 386 10.79 -6.36 3.52
CA ILE A 386 9.62 -5.51 3.31
C ILE A 386 10.10 -4.07 3.14
N MET A 387 9.89 -3.52 1.95
CA MET A 387 10.17 -2.13 1.63
C MET A 387 8.90 -1.29 1.79
N THR A 388 9.01 -0.22 2.56
CA THR A 388 7.91 0.75 2.73
C THR A 388 8.32 2.12 2.21
N ASN A 389 7.38 2.86 1.62
CA ASN A 389 7.62 4.24 1.23
C ASN A 389 6.35 5.09 1.22
N GLY A 390 6.52 6.41 1.37
CA GLY A 390 5.46 7.39 1.14
C GLY A 390 5.44 7.87 -0.31
N ALA A 391 5.26 9.18 -0.48
CA ALA A 391 5.29 9.82 -1.80
C ALA A 391 6.36 10.91 -1.86
N GLY A 392 6.95 11.06 -3.03
CA GLY A 392 8.06 11.97 -3.32
C GLY A 392 9.01 11.35 -4.35
N ASN A 393 9.88 12.16 -4.94
CA ASN A 393 10.81 11.69 -5.97
C ASN A 393 11.80 10.63 -5.45
N TYR A 394 12.10 10.65 -4.15
CA TYR A 394 12.94 9.64 -3.53
C TYR A 394 12.39 8.22 -3.80
N ALA A 395 11.06 8.04 -3.84
CA ALA A 395 10.44 6.74 -4.08
C ALA A 395 10.75 6.16 -5.47
N THR A 396 11.10 6.98 -6.46
CA THR A 396 11.53 6.51 -7.78
C THR A 396 12.82 5.71 -7.72
N TRP A 397 13.72 5.99 -6.76
CA TRP A 397 14.93 5.18 -6.56
C TRP A 397 14.57 3.76 -6.13
N LEU A 398 13.71 3.64 -5.11
CA LEU A 398 13.22 2.35 -4.64
C LEU A 398 12.50 1.59 -5.77
N HIS A 399 11.49 2.21 -6.39
CA HIS A 399 10.66 1.53 -7.40
C HIS A 399 11.43 1.18 -8.67
N ARG A 400 12.44 1.96 -9.07
CA ARG A 400 13.22 1.65 -10.27
C ARG A 400 14.27 0.57 -10.05
N PHE A 401 14.93 0.56 -8.90
CA PHE A 401 16.14 -0.23 -8.69
C PHE A 401 15.97 -1.43 -7.74
N HIS A 402 14.97 -1.42 -6.85
CA HIS A 402 14.71 -2.58 -6.00
C HIS A 402 13.90 -3.66 -6.71
N ARG A 403 14.41 -4.89 -6.71
CA ARG A 403 13.79 -6.05 -7.34
C ARG A 403 12.91 -6.79 -6.35
N PHE A 404 11.61 -6.53 -6.41
CA PHE A 404 10.62 -7.25 -5.61
C PHE A 404 10.47 -8.70 -6.14
N GLN A 405 11.00 -9.67 -5.39
CA GLN A 405 11.01 -11.09 -5.79
C GLN A 405 9.88 -11.92 -5.16
N GLN A 406 9.36 -11.49 -4.00
CA GLN A 406 8.34 -12.23 -3.27
C GLN A 406 7.09 -11.38 -3.01
N TYR A 407 5.93 -12.04 -2.91
CA TYR A 407 4.69 -11.39 -2.50
C TYR A 407 4.80 -10.81 -1.07
N GLY A 408 4.05 -9.74 -0.79
CA GLY A 408 4.01 -9.15 0.55
C GLY A 408 5.34 -8.52 1.01
N THR A 409 6.11 -7.96 0.08
CA THR A 409 7.40 -7.26 0.29
C THR A 409 7.32 -5.75 0.01
N GLN A 410 6.15 -5.23 -0.42
CA GLN A 410 5.97 -3.82 -0.74
C GLN A 410 4.80 -3.21 0.02
N LEU A 411 5.03 -2.06 0.64
CA LEU A 411 4.01 -1.25 1.30
C LEU A 411 4.13 0.22 0.88
N ALA A 412 3.27 0.63 -0.05
CA ALA A 412 3.22 2.01 -0.54
C ALA A 412 1.79 2.41 -0.95
N PRO A 413 1.36 3.67 -0.73
CA PRO A 413 -0.01 4.10 -1.02
C PRO A 413 -0.20 4.50 -2.48
N THR A 414 -1.16 3.94 -3.22
CA THR A 414 -1.43 4.38 -4.60
C THR A 414 -1.98 5.80 -4.68
N SER A 415 -2.52 6.32 -3.57
CA SER A 415 -2.99 7.71 -3.42
C SER A 415 -1.87 8.76 -3.47
N GLY A 416 -0.61 8.36 -3.37
CA GLY A 416 0.49 9.31 -3.24
C GLY A 416 0.54 10.00 -1.87
N SER A 417 0.02 9.36 -0.82
CA SER A 417 0.07 9.92 0.54
C SER A 417 1.51 9.97 1.08
N MET A 418 1.95 11.17 1.48
CA MET A 418 3.18 11.38 2.24
C MET A 418 3.00 10.87 3.67
N GLY A 419 4.11 10.49 4.33
CA GLY A 419 4.08 9.98 5.70
C GLY A 419 3.70 8.50 5.85
N TYR A 420 3.40 7.78 4.77
CA TYR A 420 3.00 6.37 4.87
C TYR A 420 4.12 5.42 5.32
N GLY A 421 5.36 5.65 4.85
CA GLY A 421 6.45 4.70 4.97
C GLY A 421 6.71 4.26 6.42
N LEU A 422 6.84 5.22 7.34
CA LEU A 422 7.22 4.92 8.72
C LEU A 422 6.14 4.14 9.49
N PRO A 423 4.86 4.58 9.55
CA PRO A 423 3.84 3.77 10.20
C PRO A 423 3.65 2.43 9.48
N GLY A 424 3.73 2.39 8.14
CA GLY A 424 3.70 1.12 7.41
C GLY A 424 4.81 0.15 7.81
N ALA A 425 6.03 0.64 8.09
CA ALA A 425 7.14 -0.19 8.56
C ALA A 425 6.93 -0.70 9.99
N VAL A 426 6.39 0.14 10.88
CA VAL A 426 6.00 -0.27 12.24
C VAL A 426 4.96 -1.39 12.18
N GLY A 427 3.89 -1.20 11.41
CA GLY A 427 2.85 -2.21 11.20
C GLY A 427 3.41 -3.51 10.62
N ALA A 428 4.26 -3.43 9.60
CA ALA A 428 4.91 -4.59 9.00
C ALA A 428 5.77 -5.37 10.00
N LYS A 429 6.54 -4.68 10.84
CA LYS A 429 7.40 -5.33 11.83
C LYS A 429 6.61 -5.95 13.00
N ARG A 430 5.43 -5.41 13.32
CA ARG A 430 4.48 -6.06 14.24
C ARG A 430 3.93 -7.37 13.69
N VAL A 431 3.58 -7.39 12.41
CA VAL A 431 3.03 -8.60 11.74
C VAL A 431 4.13 -9.64 11.48
N TYR A 432 5.32 -9.20 11.06
CA TYR A 432 6.44 -10.06 10.70
C TYR A 432 7.72 -9.68 11.48
N PRO A 433 7.82 -10.06 12.77
CA PRO A 433 8.94 -9.65 13.62
C PRO A 433 10.31 -10.16 13.14
N SER A 434 10.35 -11.28 12.41
CA SER A 434 11.60 -11.87 11.90
C SER A 434 12.09 -11.26 10.59
N ARG A 435 11.22 -10.62 9.79
CA ARG A 435 11.59 -10.12 8.45
C ARG A 435 12.34 -8.79 8.55
N THR A 436 13.28 -8.56 7.63
CA THR A 436 13.91 -7.25 7.47
C THR A 436 12.87 -6.24 6.96
N VAL A 437 12.75 -5.09 7.61
CA VAL A 437 11.82 -4.03 7.22
C VAL A 437 12.60 -2.73 7.04
N VAL A 438 12.57 -2.19 5.81
CA VAL A 438 13.25 -0.94 5.46
C VAL A 438 12.21 0.11 5.04
N CYS A 439 12.17 1.21 5.79
CA CYS A 439 11.39 2.39 5.43
C CYS A 439 12.24 3.34 4.60
N PHE A 440 11.90 3.47 3.33
CA PHE A 440 12.53 4.40 2.41
C PHE A 440 11.70 5.70 2.37
N ALA A 441 12.22 6.79 2.93
CA ALA A 441 11.50 8.05 3.10
C ALA A 441 12.33 9.25 2.66
N GLY A 442 11.69 10.29 2.12
CA GLY A 442 12.29 11.61 2.01
C GLY A 442 12.14 12.38 3.31
N ASP A 443 13.03 13.33 3.58
CA ASP A 443 12.99 14.28 4.71
C ASP A 443 11.59 14.85 5.03
N GLY A 444 10.96 15.57 4.09
CA GLY A 444 9.64 16.16 4.29
C GLY A 444 8.52 15.12 4.39
N CYS A 445 8.72 13.94 3.78
CA CYS A 445 7.77 12.84 3.89
C CYS A 445 7.86 12.14 5.26
N PHE A 446 9.06 12.01 5.82
CA PHE A 446 9.30 11.38 7.12
C PHE A 446 8.60 12.17 8.22
N LEU A 447 8.75 13.50 8.24
CA LEU A 447 8.19 14.35 9.30
C LEU A 447 6.65 14.43 9.34
N MET A 448 5.93 13.90 8.34
CA MET A 448 4.47 13.83 8.37
C MET A 448 3.96 12.87 9.48
N HIS A 449 4.65 11.75 9.69
CA HIS A 449 4.33 10.78 10.76
C HIS A 449 5.59 10.30 11.50
N GLY A 450 6.66 11.10 11.51
CA GLY A 450 7.97 10.77 12.07
C GLY A 450 7.92 10.33 13.54
N GLN A 451 6.93 10.85 14.27
CA GLN A 451 6.65 10.50 15.67
C GLN A 451 6.38 9.01 15.89
N GLU A 452 5.97 8.24 14.88
CA GLU A 452 5.78 6.79 15.01
C GLU A 452 7.12 6.03 15.13
N PHE A 453 8.26 6.70 14.97
CA PHE A 453 9.54 6.14 15.39
C PHE A 453 9.56 5.89 16.91
N ALA A 454 8.90 6.75 17.71
CA ALA A 454 8.72 6.52 19.14
C ALA A 454 7.91 5.25 19.42
N THR A 455 6.95 4.92 18.55
CA THR A 455 6.19 3.66 18.60
C THR A 455 7.10 2.47 18.30
N ALA A 456 7.95 2.57 17.27
CA ALA A 456 8.94 1.53 16.97
C ALA A 456 9.86 1.25 18.17
N VAL A 457 10.35 2.30 18.84
CA VAL A 457 11.18 2.17 20.05
C VAL A 457 10.39 1.56 21.20
N GLN A 458 9.17 2.03 21.48
CA GLN A 458 8.34 1.52 22.56
C GLN A 458 8.15 0.00 22.50
N TYR A 459 8.03 -0.55 21.30
CA TYR A 459 7.82 -1.99 21.07
C TYR A 459 9.07 -2.72 20.59
N ALA A 460 10.26 -2.11 20.72
CA ALA A 460 11.54 -2.69 20.33
C ALA A 460 11.54 -3.30 18.92
N LEU A 461 11.00 -2.57 17.93
CA LEU A 461 10.85 -3.02 16.55
C LEU A 461 12.06 -2.58 15.71
N PRO A 462 13.00 -3.46 15.36
CA PRO A 462 14.21 -3.09 14.63
C PRO A 462 13.92 -2.85 13.14
N ILE A 463 13.19 -1.78 12.84
CA ILE A 463 13.01 -1.23 11.49
C ILE A 463 14.22 -0.36 11.14
N ILE A 464 14.56 -0.30 9.84
CA ILE A 464 15.64 0.56 9.33
C ILE A 464 15.01 1.65 8.49
N VAL A 465 15.14 2.91 8.90
CA VAL A 465 14.62 4.05 8.16
C VAL A 465 15.76 4.71 7.41
N LEU A 466 15.67 4.77 6.08
CA LEU A 466 16.53 5.59 5.24
C LEU A 466 15.83 6.91 4.98
N VAL A 467 16.32 7.99 5.56
CA VAL A 467 15.83 9.35 5.30
C VAL A 467 16.71 9.97 4.22
N ILE A 468 16.20 10.02 2.99
CA ILE A 468 16.83 10.61 1.83
C ILE A 468 16.56 12.12 1.87
N ASP A 469 17.53 12.88 2.36
CA ASP A 469 17.40 14.30 2.66
C ASP A 469 18.08 15.16 1.58
N ASN A 470 17.27 15.92 0.87
CA ASN A 470 17.71 16.96 -0.08
C ASN A 470 17.25 18.36 0.33
N GLY A 471 16.73 18.53 1.56
CA GLY A 471 16.28 19.80 2.13
C GLY A 471 15.07 20.42 1.44
N MET A 472 14.20 19.63 0.80
CA MET A 472 13.07 20.19 0.04
C MET A 472 11.92 19.22 -0.24
N TYR A 473 10.75 19.79 -0.55
CA TYR A 473 9.68 19.07 -1.24
C TYR A 473 10.02 18.89 -2.73
N GLY A 474 10.94 17.96 -3.01
CA GLY A 474 11.58 17.78 -4.33
C GLY A 474 10.60 17.60 -5.50
N THR A 475 9.55 16.79 -5.36
CA THR A 475 8.54 16.63 -6.43
C THR A 475 7.91 17.96 -6.82
N ILE A 476 7.53 18.78 -5.83
CA ILE A 476 6.91 20.08 -6.08
C ILE A 476 7.94 21.07 -6.64
N ARG A 477 9.17 21.09 -6.12
CA ARG A 477 10.28 21.87 -6.69
C ARG A 477 10.50 21.52 -8.17
N MET A 478 10.52 20.24 -8.52
CA MET A 478 10.67 19.76 -9.89
C MET A 478 9.57 20.31 -10.81
N HIS A 479 8.31 20.28 -10.36
CA HIS A 479 7.19 20.84 -11.12
C HIS A 479 7.28 22.37 -11.24
N GLN A 480 7.72 23.08 -10.21
CA GLN A 480 7.97 24.52 -10.27
C GLN A 480 9.03 24.84 -11.32
N GLU A 481 10.17 24.16 -11.32
CA GLU A 481 11.22 24.41 -12.32
C GLU A 481 10.78 24.10 -13.76
N ARG A 482 9.93 23.07 -13.93
CA ARG A 482 9.41 22.69 -15.25
C ARG A 482 8.43 23.71 -15.83
N HIS A 483 7.51 24.24 -15.02
CA HIS A 483 6.42 25.10 -15.54
C HIS A 483 6.68 26.60 -15.31
N TYR A 484 7.36 26.92 -14.21
CA TYR A 484 7.67 28.25 -13.73
C TYR A 484 9.18 28.36 -13.40
N PRO A 485 10.07 28.16 -14.40
CA PRO A 485 11.51 28.05 -14.18
C PRO A 485 12.05 29.23 -13.37
N GLY A 486 12.83 28.93 -12.33
CA GLY A 486 13.44 29.90 -11.41
C GLY A 486 12.48 30.52 -10.38
N ARG A 487 11.18 30.18 -10.38
CA ARG A 487 10.20 30.72 -9.42
C ARG A 487 9.95 29.73 -8.28
N ILE A 488 10.90 29.69 -7.37
CA ILE A 488 10.88 28.86 -6.16
C ILE A 488 9.85 29.40 -5.15
N SER A 489 8.94 28.55 -4.66
CA SER A 489 7.99 28.92 -3.60
C SER A 489 7.62 27.74 -2.69
N ALA A 490 7.61 27.95 -1.37
CA ALA A 490 7.07 27.03 -0.35
C ALA A 490 7.52 25.56 -0.48
N THR A 491 8.80 25.36 -0.75
CA THR A 491 9.36 24.04 -1.12
C THR A 491 10.71 23.76 -0.47
N GLU A 492 11.31 24.72 0.22
CA GLU A 492 12.55 24.55 0.99
C GLU A 492 12.21 24.06 2.39
N LEU A 493 13.05 23.19 2.94
CA LEU A 493 12.91 22.63 4.28
C LEU A 493 14.15 22.97 5.11
N ASN A 494 13.92 23.26 6.38
CA ASN A 494 14.97 23.33 7.39
C ASN A 494 14.79 22.13 8.32
N ASN A 495 15.58 21.08 8.08
CA ASN A 495 15.43 19.79 8.75
C ASN A 495 16.28 19.69 10.02
N PRO A 496 15.84 18.90 11.03
CA PRO A 496 16.68 18.53 12.16
C PRO A 496 17.77 17.53 11.73
N ASP A 497 18.73 17.26 12.61
CA ASP A 497 19.56 16.05 12.49
C ASP A 497 18.70 14.81 12.80
N PHE A 498 18.32 14.06 11.76
CA PHE A 498 17.48 12.88 11.91
C PHE A 498 18.21 11.72 12.61
N ALA A 499 19.55 11.69 12.56
CA ALA A 499 20.32 10.74 13.35
C ALA A 499 20.23 11.08 14.85
N ALA A 500 20.29 12.36 15.20
CA ALA A 500 20.05 12.81 16.57
C ALA A 500 18.61 12.56 17.01
N TYR A 501 17.63 12.76 16.11
CA TYR A 501 16.23 12.41 16.34
C TYR A 501 16.09 10.95 16.77
N ALA A 502 16.70 10.00 16.05
CA ALA A 502 16.65 8.59 16.43
C ALA A 502 17.24 8.33 17.82
N ARG A 503 18.41 8.91 18.11
CA ARG A 503 19.08 8.76 19.41
C ARG A 503 18.25 9.35 20.56
N ALA A 504 17.56 10.47 20.33
CA ALA A 504 16.71 11.12 21.32
C ALA A 504 15.53 10.23 21.76
N PHE A 505 14.99 9.40 20.85
CA PHE A 505 13.95 8.42 21.18
C PHE A 505 14.50 7.09 21.72
N GLY A 506 15.83 6.91 21.80
CA GLY A 506 16.46 5.67 22.25
C GLY A 506 16.76 4.64 21.14
N GLY A 507 16.63 5.05 19.87
CA GLY A 507 16.99 4.24 18.71
C GLY A 507 18.47 4.39 18.31
N HIS A 508 18.82 3.77 17.19
CA HIS A 508 20.13 3.91 16.53
C HIS A 508 20.07 5.02 15.47
N GLY A 509 21.08 5.88 15.38
CA GLY A 509 21.07 7.00 14.45
C GLY A 509 22.44 7.25 13.86
N GLU A 510 22.54 7.24 12.52
CA GLU A 510 23.76 7.52 11.77
C GLU A 510 23.51 8.58 10.70
N ARG A 511 24.48 9.46 10.51
CA ARG A 511 24.52 10.39 9.37
C ARG A 511 25.39 9.76 8.30
N VAL A 512 24.95 9.86 7.05
CA VAL A 512 25.64 9.31 5.88
C VAL A 512 25.74 10.42 4.85
N GLU A 513 26.96 10.87 4.58
CA GLU A 513 27.28 12.00 3.70
C GLU A 513 28.04 11.54 2.44
N THR A 514 28.70 10.38 2.49
CA THR A 514 29.37 9.76 1.34
C THR A 514 28.95 8.32 1.09
N SER A 515 29.16 7.83 -0.14
CA SER A 515 28.81 6.45 -0.49
C SER A 515 29.57 5.38 0.30
N GLU A 516 30.83 5.65 0.65
CA GLU A 516 31.68 4.74 1.43
C GLU A 516 31.16 4.54 2.86
N GLU A 517 30.41 5.50 3.38
CA GLU A 517 29.83 5.43 4.74
C GLU A 517 28.57 4.58 4.80
N PHE A 518 27.82 4.46 3.69
CA PHE A 518 26.47 3.88 3.69
C PHE A 518 26.46 2.41 4.13
N GLY A 519 27.27 1.56 3.49
CA GLY A 519 27.32 0.13 3.80
C GLY A 519 27.67 -0.14 5.27
N PRO A 520 28.81 0.38 5.77
CA PRO A 520 29.17 0.26 7.18
C PRO A 520 28.11 0.80 8.16
N ALA A 521 27.42 1.91 7.82
CA ALA A 521 26.34 2.45 8.64
C ALA A 521 25.12 1.53 8.67
N PHE A 522 24.77 0.93 7.53
CA PHE A 522 23.68 -0.03 7.42
C PHE A 522 23.94 -1.29 8.24
N GLU A 523 25.15 -1.86 8.16
CA GLU A 523 25.55 -3.03 8.95
C GLU A 523 25.47 -2.76 10.45
N ARG A 524 25.97 -1.61 10.91
CA ARG A 524 25.86 -1.21 12.32
C ARG A 524 24.42 -1.00 12.76
N ALA A 525 23.57 -0.44 11.91
CA ALA A 525 22.14 -0.30 12.18
C ALA A 525 21.46 -1.66 12.36
N VAL A 526 21.73 -2.63 11.47
CA VAL A 526 21.24 -4.01 11.59
C VAL A 526 21.76 -4.65 12.89
N ALA A 527 23.07 -4.58 13.13
CA ALA A 527 23.72 -5.18 14.29
C ALA A 527 23.26 -4.58 15.63
N SER A 528 22.77 -3.33 15.63
CA SER A 528 22.26 -2.67 16.83
C SER A 528 21.03 -3.38 17.44
N GLY A 529 20.26 -4.10 16.62
CA GLY A 529 18.99 -4.70 17.02
C GLY A 529 17.92 -3.70 17.48
N ARG A 530 18.11 -2.41 17.18
CA ARG A 530 17.22 -1.30 17.56
C ARG A 530 16.53 -0.72 16.32
N PRO A 531 15.39 -0.02 16.48
CA PRO A 531 14.91 0.86 15.41
C PRO A 531 16.01 1.86 15.05
N ALA A 532 16.27 2.03 13.76
CA ALA A 532 17.39 2.80 13.26
C ALA A 532 16.97 3.87 12.25
N ILE A 533 17.65 5.03 12.25
CA ILE A 533 17.58 6.02 11.17
C ILE A 533 18.98 6.21 10.59
N LEU A 534 19.09 6.06 9.26
CA LEU A 534 20.21 6.52 8.46
C LEU A 534 19.78 7.82 7.79
N HIS A 535 20.37 8.94 8.21
CA HIS A 535 20.16 10.25 7.63
C HIS A 535 21.10 10.41 6.44
N CYS A 536 20.58 10.09 5.25
CA CYS A 536 21.31 10.10 3.98
C CYS A 536 21.20 11.48 3.34
N LEU A 537 22.29 12.26 3.37
CA LEU A 537 22.34 13.58 2.74
C LEU A 537 22.69 13.46 1.26
N ILE A 538 21.82 13.97 0.40
CA ILE A 538 22.05 14.02 -1.05
C ILE A 538 22.06 15.47 -1.54
N ASP A 539 22.73 15.68 -2.66
CA ASP A 539 22.78 17.00 -3.29
C ASP A 539 21.36 17.41 -3.77
N PRO A 540 20.91 18.65 -3.52
CA PRO A 540 19.63 19.18 -4.00
C PRO A 540 19.36 18.98 -5.50
N GLU A 541 20.40 18.94 -6.34
CA GLU A 541 20.25 18.68 -7.77
C GLU A 541 19.80 17.25 -8.08
N VAL A 542 19.91 16.31 -7.14
CA VAL A 542 19.49 14.91 -7.28
C VAL A 542 17.97 14.80 -7.15
N ILE A 543 17.28 15.10 -8.25
CA ILE A 543 15.83 15.16 -8.28
C ILE A 543 15.17 13.89 -8.80
N THR A 544 15.80 13.20 -9.74
CA THR A 544 15.38 11.88 -10.25
C THR A 544 16.64 11.12 -10.71
N PRO A 545 16.56 9.80 -10.96
CA PRO A 545 17.72 9.08 -11.49
C PRO A 545 18.18 9.50 -12.89
N ALA A 546 17.39 10.27 -13.64
CA ALA A 546 17.65 10.58 -15.05
C ALA A 546 18.02 12.05 -15.34
N THR A 547 17.77 12.98 -14.41
CA THR A 547 17.98 14.41 -14.66
C THR A 547 18.20 15.18 -13.36
N THR A 548 18.60 16.45 -13.48
CA THR A 548 18.81 17.40 -12.37
C THR A 548 17.80 18.54 -12.41
N LEU A 549 17.68 19.30 -11.32
CA LEU A 549 16.84 20.51 -11.30
C LEU A 549 17.32 21.55 -12.31
N GLU A 550 18.62 21.77 -12.41
CA GLU A 550 19.22 22.68 -13.37
C GLU A 550 18.87 22.31 -14.81
N LYS A 551 19.00 21.03 -15.18
CA LYS A 551 18.63 20.55 -16.53
C LYS A 551 17.15 20.75 -16.83
N ILE A 552 16.28 20.51 -15.85
CA ILE A 552 14.83 20.75 -15.98
C ILE A 552 14.56 22.23 -16.21
N ARG A 553 15.16 23.12 -15.39
CA ARG A 553 15.01 24.56 -15.52
C ARG A 553 15.50 25.07 -16.87
N ALA A 554 16.70 24.63 -17.30
CA ALA A 554 17.29 25.04 -18.57
C ALA A 554 16.40 24.65 -19.76
N ALA A 555 15.90 23.42 -19.79
CA ALA A 555 14.98 22.96 -20.83
C ALA A 555 13.67 23.79 -20.84
N ALA A 556 13.12 24.12 -19.67
CA ALA A 556 11.90 24.92 -19.56
C ALA A 556 12.11 26.38 -20.01
N LEU A 557 13.28 26.97 -19.77
CA LEU A 557 13.62 28.31 -20.26
C LEU A 557 13.83 28.32 -21.78
N GLN A 558 14.50 27.31 -22.32
CA GLN A 558 14.70 27.16 -23.77
C GLN A 558 13.37 27.00 -24.51
N ALA A 559 12.41 26.25 -23.96
CA ALA A 559 11.09 26.08 -24.57
C ALA A 559 10.21 27.35 -24.56
N LYS A 560 10.61 28.41 -23.86
CA LYS A 560 9.91 29.71 -23.81
C LYS A 560 10.54 30.78 -24.72
N GLN A 561 11.71 30.51 -25.28
CA GLN A 561 12.37 31.34 -26.30
C GLN A 561 11.91 30.89 -27.68
#